data_AF-A0A1A3PN20-F1
#
_entry.id   AF-A0A1A3PN20-F1
#
_cell.length_a   1.000
_cell.length_b   1.000
_cell.length_c   1.000
_cell.angle_alpha   90.00
_cell.angle_beta   90.00
_cell.angle_gamma   90.00
#
_symmetry.space_group_name_H-M   'P 1'
#
loop_
_entity.id
_entity.type
_entity.pdbx_description
1 polymer ?
#
loop_
_entity_poly.entity_id
_entity_poly.type
_entity_poly.pdbx_seq_one_letter_code
_entity_poly.pdbx_strand_id
1 'polypeptide(L)'
;MHKRLILAGLAATGGLVTTAFLQVAVAAADAGADAFTIGGFTFDPQLAAGGEGFDPVFQLTTTPPLLELGGGTALGLPLATQDFNIYDPTSGTELGSIQGNETVLNLFGLTNAEFTVASVDPTGSATDANLPTVGSVYDVFNLGNGYENVYVATPGTDGTVTDTLITPFGNQDLSSLFSFNAADPMNPGDAFTGLEVGNISGAADAFSIGGFTLDPTLAAGGEGFDTITPLATAAPFLEIGGSSLGDPANGGSLSNQAFEILNSSGTEIGTIKTGVDVTNLLGLTNTQLVVESGSDVGQGIPTQGTVLDAMNFGNGYENVYTATPDVTTDGVTTPGTVTDTLVTPYGNINLDSLFGNINVANPLDPGDALTGLQAGDSAIGADAFTIGGTTFDPTLASGAEGFTPVEQLVGVPPLLDLGGGTPTVILGGTPIPLSLATQDFNIYDGTATTDQIGSIDTTENVTNLLGMVNTEFTVTGGTLLPDAPTDAVLPTTGTVYDVLNIGGGVENIYTAIPGVDGAAAQISDILATPFGNVDLSDLFGGIDGTALLNPGDAFTAGLEALTSGLTEAGAGAASAIDPLAFLGL
;
A
#
# COMPACT_ATOMS: atom_id res chain seq x y z
N MET A 1 -17.03 73.35 -31.15
CA MET A 1 -16.58 71.95 -31.35
C MET A 1 -16.87 71.23 -30.04
N HIS A 2 -17.97 70.48 -29.92
CA HIS A 2 -18.14 69.08 -30.37
C HIS A 2 -17.21 68.14 -29.57
N LYS A 3 -17.68 67.07 -28.90
CA LYS A 3 -18.98 66.39 -28.81
C LYS A 3 -18.96 65.53 -27.52
N ARG A 4 -20.12 65.42 -26.85
CA ARG A 4 -20.49 64.25 -26.03
C ARG A 4 -20.98 63.17 -27.00
N LEU A 5 -20.77 61.88 -26.72
CA LEU A 5 -21.61 60.84 -27.32
C LEU A 5 -21.92 59.71 -26.33
N ILE A 6 -23.20 59.38 -26.35
CA ILE A 6 -23.97 58.40 -25.61
C ILE A 6 -23.97 57.08 -26.41
N LEU A 7 -23.82 55.97 -25.67
CA LEU A 7 -24.52 54.68 -25.73
C LEU A 7 -24.99 54.05 -27.07
N ALA A 8 -24.71 52.73 -27.12
CA ALA A 8 -25.42 51.60 -27.77
C ALA A 8 -25.25 51.32 -29.28
N GLY A 9 -24.81 50.08 -29.56
CA GLY A 9 -25.31 49.32 -30.71
C GLY A 9 -24.32 48.34 -31.34
N LEU A 10 -24.68 47.05 -31.23
CA LEU A 10 -24.25 45.86 -31.97
C LEU A 10 -23.16 44.97 -31.38
N ALA A 11 -23.69 43.87 -30.86
CA ALA A 11 -23.09 42.57 -30.64
C ALA A 11 -22.72 41.84 -31.96
N ALA A 12 -21.94 40.77 -31.75
CA ALA A 12 -21.75 39.55 -32.53
C ALA A 12 -20.42 39.40 -33.29
N THR A 13 -19.72 38.32 -32.90
CA THR A 13 -18.62 37.58 -33.54
C THR A 13 -17.22 38.21 -33.45
N GLY A 14 -16.18 37.62 -32.86
CA GLY A 14 -15.97 36.29 -32.25
C GLY A 14 -14.48 35.91 -32.40
N GLY A 15 -13.89 35.21 -31.43
CA GLY A 15 -12.66 34.44 -31.66
C GLY A 15 -11.64 34.33 -30.52
N LEU A 16 -11.68 33.18 -29.84
CA LEU A 16 -10.56 32.47 -29.20
C LEU A 16 -10.08 32.93 -27.80
N VAL A 17 -10.73 32.39 -26.75
CA VAL A 17 -10.20 31.53 -25.66
C VAL A 17 -11.27 31.54 -24.56
N THR A 18 -12.32 30.75 -24.78
CA THR A 18 -13.32 30.39 -23.77
C THR A 18 -13.69 28.94 -24.05
N THR A 19 -12.83 28.03 -23.63
CA THR A 19 -13.21 26.64 -23.38
C THR A 19 -13.67 26.55 -21.93
N ALA A 20 -14.83 25.93 -21.77
CA ALA A 20 -15.71 25.97 -20.62
C ALA A 20 -15.07 25.47 -19.32
N PHE A 21 -15.14 26.29 -18.26
CA PHE A 21 -15.30 25.79 -16.91
C PHE A 21 -16.78 25.95 -16.55
N LEU A 22 -17.57 24.90 -16.78
CA LEU A 22 -18.90 24.80 -16.19
C LEU A 22 -18.70 24.19 -14.79
N GLN A 23 -18.66 25.02 -13.76
CA GLN A 23 -18.83 24.58 -12.39
C GLN A 23 -20.32 24.75 -12.04
N VAL A 24 -20.98 23.61 -11.83
CA VAL A 24 -22.37 23.54 -11.40
C VAL A 24 -22.40 23.81 -9.90
N ALA A 25 -23.02 24.91 -9.50
CA ALA A 25 -23.55 25.03 -8.14
C ALA A 25 -24.77 24.10 -8.06
N VAL A 26 -24.62 22.95 -7.40
CA VAL A 26 -25.68 21.93 -7.30
C VAL A 26 -26.64 22.30 -6.17
N ALA A 27 -27.93 22.23 -6.44
CA ALA A 27 -28.93 22.10 -5.39
C ALA A 27 -28.99 20.61 -4.99
N ALA A 28 -28.25 20.25 -3.93
CA ALA A 28 -28.25 18.91 -3.30
C ALA A 28 -29.55 18.66 -2.54
N ALA A 29 -30.68 18.54 -3.25
CA ALA A 29 -31.98 18.46 -2.58
C ALA A 29 -32.27 17.08 -1.95
N ASP A 30 -31.48 16.03 -2.26
CA ASP A 30 -31.79 14.66 -1.82
C ASP A 30 -30.56 13.75 -1.56
N ALA A 31 -29.33 14.28 -1.60
CA ALA A 31 -28.12 13.52 -1.23
C ALA A 31 -27.82 13.71 0.27
N GLY A 32 -27.24 12.69 0.90
CA GLY A 32 -26.75 12.69 2.28
C GLY A 32 -25.74 13.80 2.59
N ALA A 33 -25.51 14.05 3.88
CA ALA A 33 -24.45 14.92 4.40
C ALA A 33 -23.02 14.44 4.06
N ASP A 34 -22.80 13.13 3.93
CA ASP A 34 -21.52 12.50 3.58
C ASP A 34 -21.32 12.38 2.05
N ALA A 35 -22.24 12.93 1.25
CA ALA A 35 -22.18 12.84 -0.21
C ALA A 35 -21.10 13.76 -0.82
N PHE A 36 -20.42 13.25 -1.84
CA PHE A 36 -19.34 13.96 -2.54
C PHE A 36 -19.50 13.87 -4.07
N THR A 37 -18.80 14.73 -4.83
CA THR A 37 -18.91 14.77 -6.30
C THR A 37 -17.54 14.70 -6.97
N ILE A 38 -17.33 13.67 -7.78
CA ILE A 38 -16.09 13.42 -8.54
C ILE A 38 -16.43 12.78 -9.90
N GLY A 39 -15.59 12.99 -10.91
CA GLY A 39 -15.77 12.39 -12.25
C GLY A 39 -17.12 12.65 -12.94
N GLY A 40 -17.86 13.69 -12.53
CA GLY A 40 -19.19 14.01 -13.07
C GLY A 40 -20.37 13.29 -12.43
N PHE A 41 -20.16 12.60 -11.30
CA PHE A 41 -21.20 11.94 -10.52
C PHE A 41 -21.18 12.42 -9.07
N THR A 42 -22.34 12.45 -8.43
CA THR A 42 -22.45 12.62 -6.97
C THR A 42 -22.65 11.25 -6.34
N PHE A 43 -21.76 10.86 -5.43
CA PHE A 43 -21.77 9.62 -4.67
C PHE A 43 -22.27 9.91 -3.26
N ASP A 44 -23.22 9.11 -2.79
CA ASP A 44 -23.78 9.20 -1.44
C ASP A 44 -23.59 7.85 -0.74
N PRO A 45 -22.62 7.74 0.20
CA PRO A 45 -22.23 6.47 0.80
C PRO A 45 -23.31 5.93 1.73
N GLN A 46 -23.54 4.61 1.68
CA GLN A 46 -24.54 3.92 2.48
C GLN A 46 -23.89 2.83 3.34
N LEU A 47 -24.14 2.86 4.64
CA LEU A 47 -23.68 1.81 5.54
C LEU A 47 -24.36 0.48 5.23
N ALA A 48 -23.62 -0.63 5.27
CA ALA A 48 -24.18 -1.97 5.15
C ALA A 48 -25.24 -2.30 6.22
N ALA A 49 -25.12 -1.66 7.40
CA ALA A 49 -26.11 -1.75 8.48
C ALA A 49 -27.39 -0.92 8.22
N GLY A 50 -27.39 -0.14 7.14
CA GLY A 50 -28.41 0.84 6.78
C GLY A 50 -28.16 2.21 7.41
N GLY A 51 -28.39 3.25 6.63
CA GLY A 51 -28.10 4.64 7.00
C GLY A 51 -27.02 5.23 6.12
N GLU A 52 -26.80 6.52 6.30
CA GLU A 52 -25.80 7.30 5.58
C GLU A 52 -24.42 7.14 6.25
N GLY A 53 -23.38 7.05 5.43
CA GLY A 53 -21.98 7.04 5.88
C GLY A 53 -21.15 5.91 5.26
N PHE A 54 -19.86 5.90 5.62
CA PHE A 54 -18.87 4.95 5.13
C PHE A 54 -18.72 3.74 6.06
N ASP A 55 -18.66 2.53 5.47
CA ASP A 55 -18.35 1.31 6.21
C ASP A 55 -16.85 1.29 6.57
N PRO A 56 -16.48 1.01 7.85
CA PRO A 56 -15.08 0.90 8.23
C PRO A 56 -14.37 -0.27 7.57
N VAL A 57 -13.10 -0.09 7.26
CA VAL A 57 -12.25 -1.04 6.52
C VAL A 57 -11.25 -1.72 7.45
N PHE A 58 -11.19 -3.05 7.38
CA PHE A 58 -10.18 -3.84 8.09
C PHE A 58 -8.80 -3.62 7.49
N GLN A 59 -7.82 -3.49 8.38
CA GLN A 59 -6.40 -3.41 7.99
C GLN A 59 -5.95 -4.76 7.39
N LEU A 60 -5.29 -4.69 6.25
CA LEU A 60 -4.62 -5.80 5.57
C LEU A 60 -3.19 -5.95 6.09
N THR A 61 -2.45 -4.84 6.13
CA THR A 61 -1.10 -4.74 6.70
C THR A 61 -0.96 -3.38 7.39
N THR A 62 -0.22 -3.33 8.49
CA THR A 62 -0.14 -2.16 9.35
C THR A 62 1.28 -2.01 9.91
N THR A 63 1.77 -0.77 9.88
CA THR A 63 3.06 -0.32 10.42
C THR A 63 2.94 1.12 10.91
N PRO A 64 2.09 1.41 11.91
CA PRO A 64 1.86 2.77 12.37
C PRO A 64 3.10 3.33 13.09
N PRO A 65 3.43 4.63 12.92
CA PRO A 65 2.68 5.66 12.20
C PRO A 65 3.05 5.80 10.71
N LEU A 66 3.82 4.87 10.14
CA LEU A 66 4.33 4.96 8.78
C LEU A 66 3.24 4.67 7.74
N LEU A 67 2.67 3.47 7.78
CA LEU A 67 1.82 2.94 6.71
C LEU A 67 0.74 2.01 7.30
N GLU A 68 -0.51 2.25 6.95
CA GLU A 68 -1.61 1.31 7.16
C GLU A 68 -2.35 1.13 5.84
N LEU A 69 -2.61 -0.11 5.43
CA LEU A 69 -3.34 -0.43 4.22
C LEU A 69 -4.48 -1.38 4.57
N GLY A 70 -5.67 -1.11 4.08
CA GLY A 70 -6.84 -1.97 4.26
C GLY A 70 -7.68 -2.08 2.99
N GLY A 71 -8.57 -3.05 2.97
CA GLY A 71 -9.42 -3.33 1.80
C GLY A 71 -8.68 -4.10 0.70
N GLY A 72 -9.03 -3.84 -0.56
CA GLY A 72 -8.50 -4.56 -1.71
C GLY A 72 -9.23 -5.86 -2.03
N THR A 73 -8.56 -6.77 -2.73
CA THR A 73 -9.08 -8.06 -3.19
C THR A 73 -8.11 -9.18 -2.80
N ALA A 74 -8.62 -10.30 -2.30
CA ALA A 74 -7.84 -11.53 -2.08
C ALA A 74 -8.59 -12.74 -2.63
N LEU A 75 -7.89 -13.62 -3.34
CA LEU A 75 -8.48 -14.82 -3.95
C LEU A 75 -9.70 -14.52 -4.85
N GLY A 76 -9.72 -13.34 -5.46
CA GLY A 76 -10.83 -12.86 -6.29
C GLY A 76 -12.07 -12.39 -5.52
N LEU A 77 -11.98 -12.21 -4.20
CA LEU A 77 -13.04 -11.66 -3.35
C LEU A 77 -12.63 -10.29 -2.80
N PRO A 78 -13.51 -9.28 -2.83
CA PRO A 78 -13.22 -8.00 -2.19
C PRO A 78 -13.13 -8.19 -0.67
N LEU A 79 -12.14 -7.55 -0.06
CA LEU A 79 -11.93 -7.51 1.39
C LEU A 79 -12.75 -6.39 2.05
N ALA A 80 -13.06 -5.33 1.29
CA ALA A 80 -13.97 -4.25 1.67
C ALA A 80 -14.83 -3.82 0.49
N THR A 81 -16.09 -3.50 0.76
CA THR A 81 -17.04 -3.01 -0.24
C THR A 81 -17.84 -1.86 0.35
N GLN A 82 -18.18 -0.89 -0.50
CA GLN A 82 -19.03 0.23 -0.14
C GLN A 82 -20.14 0.41 -1.17
N ASP A 83 -21.37 0.54 -0.69
CA ASP A 83 -22.50 0.86 -1.53
C ASP A 83 -22.68 2.38 -1.62
N PHE A 84 -22.96 2.90 -2.81
CA PHE A 84 -23.24 4.32 -3.03
C PHE A 84 -24.54 4.49 -3.79
N ASN A 85 -25.37 5.45 -3.38
CA ASN A 85 -26.39 6.00 -4.25
C ASN A 85 -25.76 7.06 -5.16
N ILE A 86 -26.12 7.05 -6.44
CA ILE A 86 -25.56 7.92 -7.45
C ILE A 86 -26.60 8.94 -7.90
N TYR A 87 -26.20 10.20 -7.93
CA TYR A 87 -27.03 11.31 -8.39
C TYR A 87 -26.36 12.04 -9.56
N ASP A 88 -27.19 12.55 -10.47
CA ASP A 88 -26.74 13.51 -11.49
C ASP A 88 -26.45 14.84 -10.77
N PRO A 89 -25.19 15.31 -10.76
CA PRO A 89 -24.84 16.54 -10.07
C PRO A 89 -25.56 17.75 -10.66
N THR A 90 -25.99 17.73 -11.92
CA THR A 90 -26.67 18.88 -12.54
C THR A 90 -28.13 18.98 -12.12
N SER A 91 -28.83 17.86 -12.02
CA SER A 91 -30.27 17.84 -11.75
C SER A 91 -30.63 17.46 -10.31
N GLY A 92 -29.71 16.86 -9.56
CA GLY A 92 -29.96 16.27 -8.25
C GLY A 92 -30.85 15.02 -8.31
N THR A 93 -31.05 14.45 -9.50
CA THR A 93 -31.88 13.26 -9.69
C THR A 93 -31.07 12.02 -9.38
N GLU A 94 -31.62 11.11 -8.57
CA GLU A 94 -31.05 9.78 -8.35
C GLU A 94 -31.03 8.99 -9.68
N LEU A 95 -29.87 8.44 -10.01
CA LEU A 95 -29.61 7.64 -11.20
C LEU A 95 -29.62 6.14 -10.90
N GLY A 96 -29.38 5.77 -9.64
CA GLY A 96 -29.32 4.39 -9.18
C GLY A 96 -28.28 4.22 -8.10
N SER A 97 -27.78 3.00 -7.94
CA SER A 97 -26.71 2.69 -7.00
C SER A 97 -25.55 1.95 -7.67
N ILE A 98 -24.41 1.96 -7.00
CA ILE A 98 -23.25 1.13 -7.34
C ILE A 98 -22.73 0.44 -6.09
N GLN A 99 -21.95 -0.62 -6.30
CA GLN A 99 -21.05 -1.17 -5.30
C GLN A 99 -19.61 -0.93 -5.74
N GLY A 100 -18.81 -0.34 -4.86
CA GLY A 100 -17.37 -0.18 -5.02
C GLY A 100 -16.60 -1.23 -4.22
N ASN A 101 -15.50 -1.73 -4.76
CA ASN A 101 -14.46 -2.41 -3.98
C ASN A 101 -13.53 -1.35 -3.42
N GLU A 102 -13.36 -1.28 -2.11
CA GLU A 102 -12.61 -0.21 -1.46
C GLU A 102 -11.20 -0.62 -1.08
N THR A 103 -10.28 0.33 -1.19
CA THR A 103 -8.95 0.30 -0.57
C THR A 103 -8.78 1.60 0.21
N VAL A 104 -8.24 1.51 1.44
CA VAL A 104 -7.91 2.68 2.25
C VAL A 104 -6.45 2.60 2.64
N LEU A 105 -5.75 3.70 2.43
CA LEU A 105 -4.34 3.85 2.76
C LEU A 105 -4.18 5.01 3.74
N ASN A 106 -3.47 4.79 4.83
CA ASN A 106 -2.98 5.84 5.71
C ASN A 106 -1.45 5.91 5.59
N LEU A 107 -0.93 7.04 5.12
CA LEU A 107 0.49 7.28 4.97
C LEU A 107 0.88 8.48 5.84
N PHE A 108 1.58 8.23 6.94
CA PHE A 108 1.96 9.28 7.91
C PHE A 108 0.79 10.14 8.41
N GLY A 109 -0.39 9.54 8.61
CA GLY A 109 -1.59 10.25 9.05
C GLY A 109 -2.35 10.97 7.93
N LEU A 110 -1.93 10.81 6.67
CA LEU A 110 -2.66 11.27 5.50
C LEU A 110 -3.49 10.12 4.96
N THR A 111 -4.81 10.32 4.86
CA THR A 111 -5.75 9.28 4.44
C THR A 111 -6.04 9.37 2.96
N ASN A 112 -5.94 8.24 2.28
CA ASN A 112 -6.37 8.00 0.92
C ASN A 112 -7.51 6.98 0.94
N ALA A 113 -8.57 7.27 0.17
CA ALA A 113 -9.65 6.33 -0.06
C ALA A 113 -9.85 6.16 -1.56
N GLU A 114 -9.78 4.90 -2.00
CA GLU A 114 -10.04 4.50 -3.37
C GLU A 114 -11.21 3.53 -3.42
N PHE A 115 -12.05 3.65 -4.45
CA PHE A 115 -12.95 2.58 -4.83
C PHE A 115 -12.94 2.30 -6.33
N THR A 116 -13.00 1.01 -6.66
CA THR A 116 -13.23 0.52 -8.03
C THR A 116 -14.69 0.12 -8.19
N VAL A 117 -15.38 0.62 -9.20
CA VAL A 117 -16.79 0.31 -9.48
C VAL A 117 -16.94 -1.17 -9.86
N ALA A 118 -17.51 -1.98 -8.96
CA ALA A 118 -17.67 -3.42 -9.15
C ALA A 118 -19.01 -3.77 -9.83
N SER A 119 -20.08 -3.03 -9.53
CA SER A 119 -21.39 -3.24 -10.14
C SER A 119 -22.25 -1.97 -10.14
N VAL A 120 -23.30 -1.97 -10.97
CA VAL A 120 -24.22 -0.84 -11.15
C VAL A 120 -25.68 -1.35 -11.15
N ASP A 121 -26.60 -0.59 -10.55
CA ASP A 121 -28.04 -0.85 -10.54
C ASP A 121 -28.82 0.45 -10.80
N PRO A 122 -29.19 0.73 -12.07
CA PRO A 122 -29.89 1.97 -12.42
C PRO A 122 -31.35 1.99 -11.93
N THR A 123 -31.82 3.16 -11.50
CA THR A 123 -33.20 3.35 -11.05
C THR A 123 -34.02 4.26 -11.98
N GLY A 124 -35.34 4.15 -11.88
CA GLY A 124 -36.28 5.00 -12.63
C GLY A 124 -36.16 4.84 -14.15
N SER A 125 -35.69 5.89 -14.84
CA SER A 125 -35.47 5.90 -16.30
C SER A 125 -34.00 5.87 -16.69
N ALA A 126 -33.09 5.77 -15.73
CA ALA A 126 -31.66 5.65 -15.98
C ALA A 126 -31.33 4.26 -16.56
N THR A 127 -30.14 4.16 -17.15
CA THR A 127 -29.53 2.93 -17.65
C THR A 127 -28.10 2.87 -17.16
N ASP A 128 -27.42 1.74 -17.33
CA ASP A 128 -26.00 1.58 -16.95
C ASP A 128 -25.11 2.69 -17.55
N ALA A 129 -25.43 3.18 -18.75
CA ALA A 129 -24.71 4.27 -19.41
C ALA A 129 -24.87 5.64 -18.72
N ASN A 130 -25.78 5.75 -17.74
CA ASN A 130 -25.96 6.92 -16.90
C ASN A 130 -25.23 6.80 -15.56
N LEU A 131 -24.64 5.65 -15.24
CA LEU A 131 -23.87 5.41 -14.04
C LEU A 131 -22.36 5.37 -14.38
N PRO A 132 -21.48 5.46 -13.36
CA PRO A 132 -20.07 5.17 -13.53
C PRO A 132 -19.85 3.83 -14.26
N THR A 133 -18.84 3.78 -15.15
CA THR A 133 -18.53 2.54 -15.87
C THR A 133 -17.96 1.50 -14.90
N VAL A 134 -18.37 0.24 -15.02
CA VAL A 134 -17.79 -0.86 -14.22
C VAL A 134 -16.29 -0.97 -14.53
N GLY A 135 -15.47 -1.06 -13.48
CA GLY A 135 -14.02 -1.01 -13.54
C GLY A 135 -13.42 0.39 -13.45
N SER A 136 -14.23 1.46 -13.43
CA SER A 136 -13.73 2.81 -13.15
C SER A 136 -13.16 2.89 -11.73
N VAL A 137 -12.03 3.58 -11.61
CA VAL A 137 -11.35 3.85 -10.35
C VAL A 137 -11.57 5.31 -9.97
N TYR A 138 -11.91 5.53 -8.71
CA TYR A 138 -12.04 6.84 -8.11
C TYR A 138 -11.23 6.87 -6.83
N ASP A 139 -10.32 7.84 -6.74
CA ASP A 139 -9.39 7.98 -5.64
C ASP A 139 -9.40 9.42 -5.11
N VAL A 140 -9.38 9.55 -3.79
CA VAL A 140 -9.12 10.82 -3.11
C VAL A 140 -8.02 10.62 -2.07
N PHE A 141 -6.89 11.28 -2.27
CA PHE A 141 -5.84 11.40 -1.25
C PHE A 141 -5.92 12.74 -0.53
N ASN A 142 -6.26 12.71 0.75
CA ASN A 142 -6.29 13.87 1.61
C ASN A 142 -4.89 14.22 2.13
N LEU A 143 -4.35 15.33 1.63
CA LEU A 143 -3.04 15.88 2.04
C LEU A 143 -3.17 16.83 3.24
N GLY A 144 -4.38 16.98 3.80
CA GLY A 144 -4.70 17.85 4.91
C GLY A 144 -4.80 19.32 4.53
N ASN A 145 -5.31 20.14 5.46
CA ASN A 145 -5.39 21.61 5.33
C ASN A 145 -6.12 22.10 4.06
N GLY A 146 -7.06 21.32 3.53
CA GLY A 146 -7.82 21.63 2.31
C GLY A 146 -7.08 21.34 0.99
N TYR A 147 -6.02 20.53 1.05
CA TYR A 147 -5.35 19.97 -0.12
C TYR A 147 -5.75 18.52 -0.30
N GLU A 148 -6.20 18.17 -1.51
CA GLU A 148 -6.61 16.81 -1.85
C GLU A 148 -6.12 16.52 -3.27
N ASN A 149 -5.63 15.31 -3.51
CA ASN A 149 -5.39 14.81 -4.86
C ASN A 149 -6.59 13.93 -5.24
N VAL A 150 -7.24 14.25 -6.35
CA VAL A 150 -8.41 13.51 -6.85
C VAL A 150 -8.03 12.88 -8.17
N TYR A 151 -8.01 11.55 -8.18
CA TYR A 151 -7.67 10.76 -9.34
C TYR A 151 -8.89 9.95 -9.81
N VAL A 152 -9.11 9.92 -11.12
CA VAL A 152 -10.20 9.17 -11.74
C VAL A 152 -9.67 8.49 -12.99
N ALA A 153 -9.96 7.20 -13.10
CA ALA A 153 -9.58 6.40 -14.25
C ALA A 153 -10.77 5.60 -14.78
N THR A 154 -10.89 5.51 -16.10
CA THR A 154 -11.93 4.70 -16.75
C THR A 154 -11.30 3.61 -17.60
N PRO A 155 -11.87 2.39 -17.61
CA PRO A 155 -11.24 1.26 -18.28
C PRO A 155 -11.40 1.33 -19.80
N GLY A 156 -10.49 0.66 -20.50
CA GLY A 156 -10.63 0.35 -21.93
C GLY A 156 -9.90 1.29 -22.89
N THR A 157 -10.05 1.05 -24.19
CA THR A 157 -9.22 1.70 -25.24
C THR A 157 -9.44 3.20 -25.35
N ASP A 158 -10.65 3.65 -25.02
CA ASP A 158 -11.02 5.07 -24.93
C ASP A 158 -11.04 5.56 -23.47
N GLY A 159 -10.42 4.78 -22.56
CA GLY A 159 -10.29 5.12 -21.16
C GLY A 159 -9.62 6.47 -20.97
N THR A 160 -10.00 7.15 -19.90
CA THR A 160 -9.50 8.48 -19.54
C THR A 160 -8.92 8.43 -18.15
N VAL A 161 -7.75 9.04 -17.99
CA VAL A 161 -7.14 9.30 -16.69
C VAL A 161 -7.20 10.79 -16.45
N THR A 162 -7.73 11.18 -15.29
CA THR A 162 -7.68 12.56 -14.81
C THR A 162 -7.10 12.57 -13.41
N ASP A 163 -6.15 13.46 -13.18
CA ASP A 163 -5.54 13.69 -11.88
C ASP A 163 -5.63 15.20 -11.59
N THR A 164 -6.27 15.57 -10.49
CA THR A 164 -6.48 16.96 -10.10
C THR A 164 -6.03 17.19 -8.66
N LEU A 165 -5.06 18.09 -8.47
CA LEU A 165 -4.76 18.63 -7.15
C LEU A 165 -5.74 19.75 -6.82
N ILE A 166 -6.60 19.49 -5.84
CA ILE A 166 -7.48 20.46 -5.19
C ILE A 166 -6.66 21.26 -4.18
N THR A 167 -6.82 22.58 -4.21
CA THR A 167 -6.17 23.46 -3.23
C THR A 167 -7.13 24.57 -2.79
N PRO A 168 -6.90 25.21 -1.63
CA PRO A 168 -7.70 26.36 -1.20
C PRO A 168 -7.63 27.56 -2.16
N PHE A 169 -6.67 27.57 -3.09
CA PHE A 169 -6.43 28.67 -4.03
C PHE A 169 -6.87 28.36 -5.47
N GLY A 170 -7.40 27.17 -5.71
CA GLY A 170 -7.84 26.68 -7.02
C GLY A 170 -7.10 25.43 -7.47
N ASN A 171 -7.74 24.71 -8.40
CA ASN A 171 -7.34 23.36 -8.78
C ASN A 171 -6.24 23.37 -9.84
N GLN A 172 -5.36 22.37 -9.78
CA GLN A 172 -4.32 22.13 -10.78
C GLN A 172 -4.54 20.78 -11.44
N ASP A 173 -4.49 20.74 -12.77
CA ASP A 173 -4.54 19.49 -13.54
C ASP A 173 -3.14 18.86 -13.57
N LEU A 174 -3.03 17.68 -12.97
CA LEU A 174 -1.82 16.87 -12.89
C LEU A 174 -1.84 15.68 -13.87
N SER A 175 -2.87 15.53 -14.70
CA SER A 175 -3.06 14.37 -15.60
C SER A 175 -1.93 14.16 -16.61
N SER A 176 -1.06 15.16 -16.80
CA SER A 176 0.14 15.06 -17.64
C SER A 176 1.38 14.50 -16.92
N LEU A 177 1.35 14.40 -15.59
CA LEU A 177 2.46 13.89 -14.77
C LEU A 177 2.45 12.37 -14.69
N PHE A 178 1.27 11.76 -14.69
CA PHE A 178 1.10 10.31 -14.63
C PHE A 178 0.28 9.85 -15.85
N SER A 179 0.81 8.92 -16.63
CA SER A 179 0.13 8.30 -17.77
C SER A 179 -0.42 6.91 -17.44
N PHE A 180 -0.42 6.56 -16.16
CA PHE A 180 -0.85 5.26 -15.67
C PHE A 180 -2.37 5.22 -15.53
N ASN A 181 -3.00 4.09 -15.90
CA ASN A 181 -4.45 3.89 -15.81
C ASN A 181 -4.77 2.75 -14.83
N ALA A 182 -5.10 3.11 -13.60
CA ALA A 182 -5.49 2.17 -12.53
C ALA A 182 -6.71 1.29 -12.86
N ALA A 183 -7.52 1.67 -13.85
CA ALA A 183 -8.65 0.85 -14.29
C ALA A 183 -8.23 -0.31 -15.22
N ASP A 184 -6.99 -0.32 -15.71
CA ASP A 184 -6.45 -1.36 -16.56
C ASP A 184 -5.62 -2.37 -15.74
N PRO A 185 -5.60 -3.66 -16.10
CA PRO A 185 -4.72 -4.63 -15.44
C PRO A 185 -3.24 -4.27 -15.56
N MET A 186 -2.45 -4.68 -14.57
CA MET A 186 -1.00 -4.48 -14.54
C MET A 186 -0.32 -5.43 -15.53
N ASN A 187 0.68 -4.93 -16.26
CA ASN A 187 1.52 -5.76 -17.14
C ASN A 187 2.93 -5.92 -16.55
N PRO A 188 3.31 -7.13 -16.08
CA PRO A 188 4.65 -7.37 -15.55
C PRO A 188 5.77 -7.09 -16.56
N GLY A 189 5.49 -7.23 -17.87
CA GLY A 189 6.47 -6.97 -18.92
C GLY A 189 6.96 -5.52 -18.99
N ASP A 190 6.16 -4.57 -18.50
CA ASP A 190 6.49 -3.15 -18.58
C ASP A 190 7.78 -2.81 -17.79
N ALA A 191 8.07 -3.57 -16.73
CA ALA A 191 9.29 -3.45 -15.94
C ALA A 191 10.57 -3.82 -16.71
N PHE A 192 10.47 -4.68 -17.74
CA PHE A 192 11.63 -5.26 -18.42
C PHE A 192 11.93 -4.65 -19.80
N THR A 193 11.17 -3.64 -20.23
CA THR A 193 11.29 -3.05 -21.59
C THR A 193 12.71 -2.57 -21.95
N GLY A 194 13.48 -2.04 -20.99
CA GLY A 194 14.88 -1.65 -21.23
C GLY A 194 15.88 -2.82 -21.23
N LEU A 195 15.46 -4.02 -20.83
CA LEU A 195 16.28 -5.23 -20.72
C LEU A 195 16.05 -6.24 -21.86
N GLU A 196 15.16 -5.91 -22.81
CA GLU A 196 14.86 -6.74 -23.97
C GLU A 196 16.13 -7.08 -24.77
N VAL A 197 16.33 -8.35 -25.11
CA VAL A 197 17.53 -8.81 -25.84
C VAL A 197 17.46 -8.61 -27.36
N GLY A 198 16.47 -7.84 -27.82
CA GLY A 198 16.16 -7.67 -29.23
C GLY A 198 15.54 -8.93 -29.83
N ASN A 199 15.16 -8.84 -31.10
CA ASN A 199 14.25 -9.80 -31.72
C ASN A 199 14.89 -11.19 -31.93
N ILE A 200 14.77 -12.07 -30.95
CA ILE A 200 15.03 -13.51 -31.08
C ILE A 200 13.81 -14.12 -31.79
N SER A 201 14.06 -14.93 -32.82
CA SER A 201 12.98 -15.49 -33.61
C SER A 201 12.09 -16.42 -32.78
N GLY A 202 10.90 -15.95 -32.43
CA GLY A 202 9.92 -16.69 -31.62
C GLY A 202 9.91 -16.32 -30.14
N ALA A 203 10.67 -15.31 -29.74
CA ALA A 203 10.86 -14.84 -28.37
C ALA A 203 11.06 -13.31 -28.39
N ALA A 204 10.02 -12.55 -28.77
CA ALA A 204 10.14 -11.11 -29.00
C ALA A 204 10.16 -10.33 -27.67
N ASP A 205 9.49 -10.84 -26.66
CA ASP A 205 9.40 -10.33 -25.28
C ASP A 205 10.53 -10.87 -24.38
N ALA A 206 11.54 -11.53 -24.95
CA ALA A 206 12.67 -12.04 -24.19
C ALA A 206 13.57 -10.90 -23.66
N PHE A 207 14.03 -11.05 -22.42
CA PHE A 207 14.85 -10.05 -21.72
C PHE A 207 15.99 -10.72 -20.93
N SER A 208 17.03 -9.96 -20.60
CA SER A 208 18.16 -10.45 -19.80
C SER A 208 18.20 -9.88 -18.40
N ILE A 209 18.24 -10.76 -17.39
CA ILE A 209 18.31 -10.42 -15.97
C ILE A 209 19.09 -11.50 -15.21
N GLY A 210 19.89 -11.10 -14.21
CA GLY A 210 20.63 -12.05 -13.36
C GLY A 210 21.61 -12.97 -14.12
N GLY A 211 22.01 -12.62 -15.34
CA GLY A 211 22.84 -13.47 -16.21
C GLY A 211 22.06 -14.53 -17.00
N PHE A 212 20.73 -14.53 -16.92
CA PHE A 212 19.84 -15.39 -17.68
C PHE A 212 19.10 -14.58 -18.76
N THR A 213 18.73 -15.24 -19.85
CA THR A 213 17.78 -14.70 -20.82
C THR A 213 16.47 -15.43 -20.64
N LEU A 214 15.44 -14.72 -20.21
CA LEU A 214 14.11 -15.24 -19.93
C LEU A 214 13.17 -14.86 -21.07
N ASP A 215 12.35 -15.81 -21.50
CA ASP A 215 11.32 -15.60 -22.51
C ASP A 215 9.95 -15.97 -21.91
N PRO A 216 9.06 -14.98 -21.69
CA PRO A 216 7.79 -15.19 -21.01
C PRO A 216 6.80 -15.96 -21.89
N THR A 217 6.07 -16.89 -21.28
CA THR A 217 5.03 -17.68 -21.93
C THR A 217 3.68 -17.46 -21.26
N LEU A 218 2.68 -17.01 -22.03
CA LEU A 218 1.31 -16.84 -21.54
C LEU A 218 0.73 -18.16 -21.01
N ALA A 219 -0.07 -18.11 -19.95
CA ALA A 219 -0.77 -19.27 -19.41
C ALA A 219 -1.70 -19.93 -20.45
N ALA A 220 -2.27 -19.14 -21.36
CA ALA A 220 -3.08 -19.63 -22.48
C ALA A 220 -2.25 -20.27 -23.62
N GLY A 221 -0.92 -20.21 -23.52
CA GLY A 221 0.04 -20.56 -24.56
C GLY A 221 0.28 -19.40 -25.52
N GLY A 222 1.51 -19.31 -26.02
CA GLY A 222 1.99 -18.17 -26.80
C GLY A 222 3.04 -17.38 -26.03
N GLU A 223 3.63 -16.40 -26.70
CA GLU A 223 4.66 -15.55 -26.12
C GLU A 223 4.01 -14.32 -25.45
N GLY A 224 4.63 -13.87 -24.37
CA GLY A 224 4.25 -12.67 -23.62
C GLY A 224 3.95 -12.92 -22.16
N PHE A 225 3.68 -11.82 -21.45
CA PHE A 225 3.37 -11.79 -20.02
C PHE A 225 1.87 -11.89 -19.75
N ASP A 226 1.50 -12.69 -18.75
CA ASP A 226 0.14 -12.69 -18.22
C ASP A 226 -0.10 -11.38 -17.43
N THR A 227 -1.19 -10.68 -17.71
CA THR A 227 -1.57 -9.48 -16.97
C THR A 227 -2.09 -9.83 -15.58
N ILE A 228 -1.86 -8.95 -14.60
CA ILE A 228 -2.23 -9.13 -13.21
C ILE A 228 -3.31 -8.13 -12.81
N THR A 229 -4.36 -8.62 -12.18
CA THR A 229 -5.37 -7.75 -11.55
C THR A 229 -4.78 -7.17 -10.26
N PRO A 230 -4.89 -5.84 -10.02
CA PRO A 230 -4.49 -5.26 -8.75
C PRO A 230 -5.23 -5.90 -7.56
N LEU A 231 -4.48 -6.14 -6.48
CA LEU A 231 -4.97 -6.60 -5.19
C LEU A 231 -5.33 -5.42 -4.30
N ALA A 232 -4.48 -4.39 -4.24
CA ALA A 232 -4.70 -3.18 -3.47
C ALA A 232 -4.16 -1.98 -4.25
N THR A 233 -4.87 -0.86 -4.14
CA THR A 233 -4.69 0.31 -5.02
C THR A 233 -4.93 1.60 -4.23
N ALA A 234 -4.10 2.59 -4.49
CA ALA A 234 -4.16 3.95 -3.97
C ALA A 234 -3.60 4.87 -5.07
N ALA A 235 -4.31 4.97 -6.19
CA ALA A 235 -3.84 5.62 -7.39
C ALA A 235 -3.75 7.16 -7.25
N PRO A 236 -2.77 7.83 -7.87
CA PRO A 236 -1.72 7.30 -8.73
C PRO A 236 -0.44 6.88 -7.96
N PHE A 237 -0.51 6.74 -6.63
CA PHE A 237 0.67 6.54 -5.78
C PHE A 237 1.14 5.10 -5.76
N LEU A 238 0.22 4.16 -5.54
CA LEU A 238 0.55 2.77 -5.29
C LEU A 238 -0.49 1.84 -5.91
N GLU A 239 -0.03 0.83 -6.61
CA GLU A 239 -0.80 -0.38 -6.88
C GLU A 239 0.03 -1.61 -6.61
N ILE A 240 -0.60 -2.64 -6.06
CA ILE A 240 0.03 -3.90 -5.71
C ILE A 240 -0.77 -5.01 -6.40
N GLY A 241 -0.08 -5.88 -7.15
CA GLY A 241 -0.61 -7.08 -7.75
C GLY A 241 0.34 -8.26 -7.55
N GLY A 242 -0.15 -9.49 -7.74
CA GLY A 242 0.69 -10.68 -7.54
C GLY A 242 0.55 -11.22 -6.12
N SER A 243 1.47 -10.87 -5.24
CA SER A 243 1.50 -11.20 -3.82
C SER A 243 1.54 -12.71 -3.52
N SER A 244 1.77 -13.08 -2.26
CA SER A 244 1.86 -14.47 -1.80
C SER A 244 1.14 -14.72 -0.48
N LEU A 245 0.55 -15.92 -0.37
CA LEU A 245 0.06 -16.48 0.89
C LEU A 245 1.08 -17.52 1.39
N GLY A 246 2.04 -17.05 2.19
CA GLY A 246 3.17 -17.84 2.68
C GLY A 246 4.38 -17.76 1.75
N ASP A 247 5.29 -18.74 1.84
CA ASP A 247 6.57 -18.71 1.13
C ASP A 247 6.40 -18.73 -0.41
N PRO A 248 6.73 -17.63 -1.12
CA PRO A 248 6.61 -17.56 -2.56
C PRO A 248 7.53 -18.54 -3.29
N ALA A 249 8.65 -18.97 -2.69
CA ALA A 249 9.54 -19.96 -3.29
C ALA A 249 8.92 -21.37 -3.31
N ASN A 250 7.91 -21.66 -2.49
CA ASN A 250 7.30 -22.99 -2.33
C ASN A 250 5.83 -23.07 -2.80
N GLY A 251 5.41 -22.17 -3.69
CA GLY A 251 4.10 -22.21 -4.34
C GLY A 251 2.97 -21.48 -3.60
N GLY A 252 3.32 -20.44 -2.82
CA GLY A 252 2.38 -19.54 -2.13
C GLY A 252 1.91 -18.34 -2.96
N SER A 253 2.50 -18.07 -4.12
CA SER A 253 2.18 -16.91 -4.96
C SER A 253 0.74 -16.95 -5.51
N LEU A 254 0.04 -15.82 -5.53
CA LEU A 254 -1.30 -15.73 -6.11
C LEU A 254 -1.27 -15.52 -7.64
N SER A 255 -0.15 -15.00 -8.16
CA SER A 255 0.11 -14.90 -9.60
C SER A 255 1.42 -15.60 -9.96
N ASN A 256 1.46 -16.17 -11.16
CA ASN A 256 2.62 -16.90 -11.65
C ASN A 256 2.89 -16.59 -13.11
N GLN A 257 4.17 -16.67 -13.49
CA GLN A 257 4.62 -16.57 -14.87
C GLN A 257 5.54 -17.75 -15.18
N ALA A 258 5.35 -18.34 -16.37
CA ALA A 258 6.26 -19.34 -16.91
C ALA A 258 7.27 -18.66 -17.84
N PHE A 259 8.52 -19.13 -17.81
CA PHE A 259 9.57 -18.67 -18.71
C PHE A 259 10.33 -19.84 -19.33
N GLU A 260 10.66 -19.70 -20.61
CA GLU A 260 11.75 -20.43 -21.24
C GLU A 260 13.07 -19.70 -20.95
N ILE A 261 14.14 -20.45 -20.66
CA ILE A 261 15.47 -19.90 -20.44
C ILE A 261 16.27 -20.14 -21.71
N LEU A 262 16.79 -19.07 -22.30
CA LEU A 262 17.54 -19.11 -23.54
C LEU A 262 19.04 -18.96 -23.27
N ASN A 263 19.85 -19.67 -24.05
CA ASN A 263 21.28 -19.39 -24.11
C ASN A 263 21.59 -18.23 -25.07
N SER A 264 22.86 -17.83 -25.14
CA SER A 264 23.36 -16.79 -26.06
C SER A 264 23.09 -17.01 -27.56
N SER A 265 22.68 -18.22 -27.97
CA SER A 265 22.28 -18.55 -29.35
C SER A 265 20.76 -18.55 -29.55
N GLY A 266 19.97 -18.17 -28.54
CA GLY A 266 18.50 -18.19 -28.56
C GLY A 266 17.92 -19.61 -28.52
N THR A 267 18.66 -20.59 -28.00
CA THR A 267 18.15 -21.96 -27.81
C THR A 267 17.73 -22.15 -26.37
N GLU A 268 16.54 -22.74 -26.16
CA GLU A 268 16.04 -23.15 -24.85
C GLU A 268 17.03 -24.09 -24.15
N ILE A 269 17.36 -23.77 -22.89
CA ILE A 269 18.20 -24.57 -21.99
C ILE A 269 17.46 -25.00 -20.73
N GLY A 270 16.21 -24.62 -20.58
CA GLY A 270 15.36 -25.03 -19.48
C GLY A 270 14.14 -24.14 -19.36
N THR A 271 13.31 -24.43 -18.37
CA THR A 271 12.14 -23.64 -18.03
C THR A 271 12.09 -23.37 -16.54
N ILE A 272 11.47 -22.24 -16.17
CA ILE A 272 11.15 -21.91 -14.78
C ILE A 272 9.70 -21.45 -14.66
N LYS A 273 9.14 -21.64 -13.47
CA LYS A 273 7.91 -20.99 -13.02
C LYS A 273 8.28 -20.06 -11.88
N THR A 274 7.74 -18.84 -11.90
CA THR A 274 7.97 -17.87 -10.83
C THR A 274 6.65 -17.45 -10.20
N GLY A 275 6.70 -17.10 -8.91
CA GLY A 275 5.79 -16.11 -8.34
C GLY A 275 6.05 -14.75 -8.99
N VAL A 276 5.01 -13.93 -9.13
CA VAL A 276 5.13 -12.61 -9.76
C VAL A 276 4.44 -11.61 -8.87
N ASP A 277 5.20 -10.62 -8.41
CA ASP A 277 4.69 -9.42 -7.77
C ASP A 277 4.91 -8.24 -8.71
N VAL A 278 3.86 -7.45 -8.93
CA VAL A 278 3.95 -6.22 -9.70
C VAL A 278 3.51 -5.09 -8.81
N THR A 279 4.31 -4.05 -8.75
CA THR A 279 3.96 -2.83 -8.03
C THR A 279 4.06 -1.66 -8.99
N ASN A 280 3.06 -0.80 -9.00
CA ASN A 280 3.17 0.52 -9.60
C ASN A 280 3.40 1.54 -8.50
N LEU A 281 4.55 2.23 -8.52
CA LEU A 281 4.85 3.30 -7.57
C LEU A 281 5.02 4.61 -8.35
N LEU A 282 4.08 5.54 -8.18
CA LEU A 282 4.09 6.85 -8.85
C LEU A 282 4.16 6.76 -10.40
N GLY A 283 3.52 5.76 -10.99
CA GLY A 283 3.56 5.49 -12.43
C GLY A 283 4.79 4.68 -12.89
N LEU A 284 5.66 4.26 -11.97
CA LEU A 284 6.83 3.43 -12.27
C LEU A 284 6.52 1.97 -11.95
N THR A 285 6.65 1.09 -12.96
CA THR A 285 6.39 -0.33 -12.79
C THR A 285 7.61 -1.05 -12.22
N ASN A 286 7.39 -1.77 -11.13
CA ASN A 286 8.29 -2.79 -10.61
C ASN A 286 7.72 -4.19 -10.92
N THR A 287 8.59 -5.14 -11.24
CA THR A 287 8.21 -6.55 -11.29
C THR A 287 9.27 -7.40 -10.62
N GLN A 288 8.83 -8.09 -9.58
CA GLN A 288 9.61 -9.09 -8.88
C GLN A 288 9.19 -10.49 -9.33
N LEU A 289 10.18 -11.34 -9.59
CA LEU A 289 10.00 -12.74 -9.94
C LEU A 289 10.70 -13.60 -8.89
N VAL A 290 9.94 -14.41 -8.16
CA VAL A 290 10.49 -15.39 -7.21
C VAL A 290 10.45 -16.77 -7.84
N VAL A 291 11.61 -17.42 -8.00
CA VAL A 291 11.69 -18.72 -8.68
C VAL A 291 11.08 -19.83 -7.81
N GLU A 292 9.95 -20.38 -8.22
CA GLU A 292 9.25 -21.45 -7.51
C GLU A 292 9.78 -22.83 -7.89
N SER A 293 10.03 -23.04 -9.18
CA SER A 293 10.47 -24.33 -9.70
C SER A 293 11.09 -24.19 -11.08
N GLY A 294 11.82 -25.21 -11.52
CA GLY A 294 12.35 -25.24 -12.87
C GLY A 294 12.85 -26.61 -13.31
N SER A 295 13.13 -26.73 -14.61
CA SER A 295 13.67 -27.91 -15.26
C SER A 295 14.86 -27.52 -16.14
N ASP A 296 16.06 -27.98 -15.76
CA ASP A 296 17.31 -27.72 -16.49
C ASP A 296 17.67 -28.87 -17.44
N VAL A 297 18.21 -28.56 -18.61
CA VAL A 297 18.81 -29.56 -19.52
C VAL A 297 20.32 -29.76 -19.30
N GLY A 298 20.86 -29.25 -18.18
CA GLY A 298 22.23 -29.45 -17.70
C GLY A 298 23.17 -28.27 -17.97
N GLN A 299 22.61 -27.08 -18.19
CA GLN A 299 23.34 -25.85 -18.54
C GLN A 299 23.23 -24.76 -17.46
N GLY A 300 22.44 -25.00 -16.41
CA GLY A 300 22.21 -24.08 -15.30
C GLY A 300 20.97 -23.21 -15.53
N ILE A 301 20.10 -23.19 -14.52
CA ILE A 301 18.93 -22.31 -14.41
C ILE A 301 18.96 -21.62 -13.03
N PRO A 302 18.21 -20.53 -12.81
CA PRO A 302 18.04 -19.95 -11.49
C PRO A 302 17.62 -21.01 -10.46
N THR A 303 18.20 -20.97 -9.26
CA THR A 303 17.80 -21.86 -8.17
C THR A 303 16.43 -21.46 -7.62
N GLN A 304 15.68 -22.42 -7.06
CA GLN A 304 14.45 -22.13 -6.32
C GLN A 304 14.73 -21.08 -5.21
N GLY A 305 13.81 -20.13 -5.03
CA GLY A 305 13.93 -18.99 -4.12
C GLY A 305 14.76 -17.82 -4.65
N THR A 306 15.35 -17.92 -5.85
CA THR A 306 16.03 -16.76 -6.45
C THR A 306 15.02 -15.67 -6.76
N VAL A 307 15.33 -14.44 -6.35
CA VAL A 307 14.57 -13.23 -6.67
C VAL A 307 15.25 -12.52 -7.83
N LEU A 308 14.47 -12.23 -8.88
CA LEU A 308 14.86 -11.42 -10.02
C LEU A 308 13.88 -10.26 -10.12
N ASP A 309 14.37 -9.04 -9.96
CA ASP A 309 13.54 -7.86 -9.87
C ASP A 309 14.03 -6.76 -10.82
N ALA A 310 13.08 -6.06 -11.43
CA ALA A 310 13.35 -4.84 -12.17
C ALA A 310 12.33 -3.75 -11.86
N MET A 311 12.83 -2.55 -11.57
CA MET A 311 12.05 -1.31 -11.52
C MET A 311 12.38 -0.44 -12.72
N ASN A 312 11.37 -0.11 -13.52
CA ASN A 312 11.52 0.72 -14.71
C ASN A 312 11.25 2.21 -14.39
N PHE A 313 12.28 3.05 -14.47
CA PHE A 313 12.18 4.51 -14.32
C PHE A 313 11.86 5.22 -15.65
N GLY A 314 11.73 4.47 -16.74
CA GLY A 314 11.51 4.95 -18.09
C GLY A 314 12.78 5.47 -18.77
N ASN A 315 12.69 5.71 -20.08
CA ASN A 315 13.77 6.27 -20.89
C ASN A 315 15.09 5.46 -20.87
N GLY A 316 15.02 4.15 -20.64
CA GLY A 316 16.17 3.25 -20.58
C GLY A 316 16.93 3.29 -19.24
N TYR A 317 16.23 3.63 -18.16
CA TYR A 317 16.74 3.55 -16.79
C TYR A 317 15.96 2.47 -16.05
N GLU A 318 16.65 1.43 -15.62
CA GLU A 318 16.07 0.31 -14.88
C GLU A 318 16.96 0.00 -13.69
N ASN A 319 16.39 -0.11 -12.50
CA ASN A 319 17.10 -0.74 -11.39
C ASN A 319 16.87 -2.24 -11.49
N VAL A 320 17.95 -3.01 -11.52
CA VAL A 320 17.91 -4.47 -11.60
C VAL A 320 18.51 -5.03 -10.33
N TYR A 321 17.66 -5.65 -9.54
CA TYR A 321 18.03 -6.30 -8.29
C TYR A 321 17.91 -7.81 -8.44
N THR A 322 18.92 -8.55 -8.00
CA THR A 322 18.85 -10.01 -7.95
C THR A 322 19.39 -10.54 -6.64
N ALA A 323 18.68 -11.49 -6.04
CA ALA A 323 19.07 -12.14 -4.81
C ALA A 323 18.92 -13.66 -4.91
N THR A 324 19.81 -14.38 -4.25
CA THR A 324 19.76 -15.84 -4.12
C THR A 324 19.60 -16.20 -2.65
N PRO A 325 18.85 -17.27 -2.33
CA PRO A 325 18.57 -17.61 -0.94
C PRO A 325 19.82 -18.15 -0.25
N ASP A 326 19.85 -17.99 1.06
CA ASP A 326 20.83 -18.65 1.92
C ASP A 326 20.62 -20.16 1.89
N VAL A 327 21.71 -20.92 1.74
CA VAL A 327 21.64 -22.39 1.65
C VAL A 327 22.25 -23.01 2.89
N THR A 328 21.43 -23.66 3.70
CA THR A 328 21.90 -24.44 4.84
C THR A 328 22.08 -25.90 4.45
N THR A 329 23.33 -26.37 4.46
CA THR A 329 23.69 -27.79 4.23
C THR A 329 24.49 -28.32 5.41
N ASP A 330 24.06 -29.44 5.99
CA ASP A 330 24.71 -30.07 7.15
C ASP A 330 24.95 -29.12 8.34
N GLY A 331 24.02 -28.17 8.55
CA GLY A 331 24.10 -27.17 9.64
C GLY A 331 25.05 -26.00 9.38
N VAL A 332 25.57 -25.87 8.15
CA VAL A 332 26.35 -24.70 7.71
C VAL A 332 25.53 -23.91 6.70
N THR A 333 25.20 -22.67 7.06
CA THR A 333 24.54 -21.71 6.18
C THR A 333 25.59 -21.02 5.32
N THR A 334 25.47 -21.20 4.00
CA THR A 334 26.21 -20.41 3.02
C THR A 334 25.33 -19.25 2.62
N PRO A 335 25.76 -17.99 2.88
CA PRO A 335 24.98 -16.83 2.49
C PRO A 335 24.75 -16.81 0.99
N GLY A 336 23.56 -16.35 0.59
CA GLY A 336 23.24 -16.01 -0.77
C GLY A 336 24.09 -14.87 -1.32
N THR A 337 23.88 -14.60 -2.59
CA THR A 337 24.43 -13.43 -3.29
C THR A 337 23.33 -12.45 -3.61
N VAL A 338 23.61 -11.16 -3.39
CA VAL A 338 22.76 -10.03 -3.75
C VAL A 338 23.55 -9.14 -4.70
N THR A 339 22.92 -8.74 -5.79
CA THR A 339 23.45 -7.71 -6.68
C THR A 339 22.39 -6.69 -7.01
N ASP A 340 22.77 -5.43 -7.06
CA ASP A 340 21.94 -4.33 -7.48
C ASP A 340 22.69 -3.51 -8.54
N THR A 341 22.05 -3.33 -9.69
CA THR A 341 22.60 -2.58 -10.82
C THR A 341 21.58 -1.62 -11.38
N LEU A 342 21.90 -0.32 -11.36
CA LEU A 342 21.17 0.67 -12.14
C LEU A 342 21.68 0.62 -13.60
N VAL A 343 20.83 0.10 -14.48
CA VAL A 343 21.00 0.14 -15.94
C VAL A 343 20.69 1.55 -16.41
N THR A 344 21.54 2.06 -17.31
CA THR A 344 21.35 3.38 -17.91
C THR A 344 21.73 3.35 -19.39
N PRO A 345 21.27 4.32 -20.21
CA PRO A 345 21.66 4.41 -21.61
C PRO A 345 23.17 4.67 -21.83
N TYR A 346 23.89 5.06 -20.77
CA TYR A 346 25.31 5.40 -20.81
C TYR A 346 26.22 4.33 -20.18
N GLY A 347 25.63 3.23 -19.72
CA GLY A 347 26.30 2.13 -19.05
C GLY A 347 25.81 1.90 -17.62
N ASN A 348 26.07 0.71 -17.11
CA ASN A 348 25.52 0.24 -15.85
C ASN A 348 26.32 0.78 -14.65
N ILE A 349 25.60 1.08 -13.57
CA ILE A 349 26.15 1.52 -12.29
C ILE A 349 25.86 0.42 -11.27
N ASN A 350 26.90 -0.11 -10.64
CA ASN A 350 26.77 -1.09 -9.55
C ASN A 350 26.39 -0.36 -8.25
N LEU A 351 25.33 -0.84 -7.60
CA LEU A 351 24.75 -0.32 -6.36
C LEU A 351 24.89 -1.31 -5.19
N ASP A 352 25.63 -2.42 -5.34
CA ASP A 352 25.81 -3.45 -4.31
C ASP A 352 26.30 -2.87 -2.98
N SER A 353 27.11 -1.81 -3.00
CA SER A 353 27.59 -1.17 -1.77
C SER A 353 26.51 -0.45 -0.96
N LEU A 354 25.37 -0.15 -1.57
CA LEU A 354 24.22 0.48 -0.92
C LEU A 354 23.25 -0.59 -0.42
N PHE A 355 22.97 -1.61 -1.24
CA PHE A 355 21.85 -2.52 -1.02
C PHE A 355 22.22 -4.02 -0.97
N GLY A 356 23.50 -4.37 -1.15
CA GLY A 356 23.96 -5.77 -1.16
C GLY A 356 23.84 -6.49 0.17
N ASN A 357 23.42 -5.80 1.23
CA ASN A 357 23.16 -6.37 2.56
C ASN A 357 21.68 -6.77 2.73
N ILE A 358 20.80 -6.29 1.85
CA ILE A 358 19.37 -6.59 1.88
C ILE A 358 19.20 -7.83 1.01
N ASN A 359 18.86 -8.98 1.59
CA ASN A 359 18.62 -10.22 0.85
C ASN A 359 17.15 -10.63 0.94
N VAL A 360 16.32 -10.13 0.02
CA VAL A 360 14.87 -10.43 0.00
C VAL A 360 14.55 -11.85 -0.49
N ALA A 361 15.55 -12.64 -0.87
CA ALA A 361 15.35 -14.07 -1.13
C ALA A 361 15.25 -14.90 0.17
N ASN A 362 15.57 -14.28 1.31
CA ASN A 362 15.35 -14.87 2.63
C ASN A 362 14.07 -14.28 3.25
N PRO A 363 13.36 -15.04 4.10
CA PRO A 363 12.24 -14.49 4.87
C PRO A 363 12.68 -13.31 5.75
N LEU A 364 11.74 -12.43 6.06
CA LEU A 364 11.94 -11.30 6.95
C LEU A 364 12.08 -11.78 8.40
N ASP A 365 13.01 -11.19 9.16
CA ASP A 365 13.22 -11.49 10.57
C ASP A 365 12.65 -10.36 11.45
N PRO A 366 11.55 -10.60 12.18
CA PRO A 366 11.00 -9.62 13.12
C PRO A 366 12.01 -9.16 14.19
N GLY A 367 12.99 -10.00 14.52
CA GLY A 367 14.00 -9.69 15.54
C GLY A 367 14.92 -8.54 15.14
N ASP A 368 15.11 -8.28 13.84
CA ASP A 368 16.02 -7.25 13.34
C ASP A 368 15.62 -5.84 13.80
N ALA A 369 14.32 -5.56 13.85
CA ALA A 369 13.79 -4.28 14.34
C ALA A 369 14.03 -4.08 15.84
N LEU A 370 14.09 -5.18 16.59
CA LEU A 370 14.07 -5.18 18.06
C LEU A 370 15.47 -5.25 18.67
N THR A 371 16.51 -5.41 17.86
CA THR A 371 17.92 -5.54 18.29
C THR A 371 18.39 -4.44 19.24
N GLY A 372 17.99 -3.18 19.02
CA GLY A 372 18.33 -2.05 19.89
C GLY A 372 17.63 -2.05 21.26
N LEU A 373 16.52 -2.79 21.37
CA LEU A 373 15.69 -2.90 22.57
C LEU A 373 15.95 -4.19 23.36
N GLN A 374 16.82 -5.05 22.85
CA GLN A 374 17.17 -6.31 23.51
C GLN A 374 17.68 -6.04 24.93
N ALA A 375 16.95 -6.59 25.88
CA ALA A 375 17.25 -6.55 27.31
C ALA A 375 17.70 -7.93 27.82
N GLY A 376 17.80 -8.91 26.91
CA GLY A 376 18.12 -10.29 27.20
C GLY A 376 19.33 -10.46 28.13
N ASP A 377 19.09 -11.11 29.27
CA ASP A 377 20.13 -11.74 30.06
C ASP A 377 19.91 -13.26 30.02
N SER A 378 20.92 -14.03 30.42
CA SER A 378 20.90 -15.50 30.41
C SER A 378 19.72 -16.18 31.14
N ALA A 379 18.89 -15.43 31.86
CA ALA A 379 17.76 -15.91 32.65
C ALA A 379 16.38 -15.81 31.96
N ILE A 380 16.21 -14.97 30.93
CA ILE A 380 14.89 -14.77 30.27
C ILE A 380 14.85 -15.19 28.81
N GLY A 381 15.93 -14.96 28.06
CA GLY A 381 15.95 -15.16 26.62
C GLY A 381 17.05 -14.31 26.00
N ALA A 382 17.65 -14.76 24.90
CA ALA A 382 18.67 -13.97 24.21
C ALA A 382 18.01 -12.89 23.34
N ASP A 383 16.80 -13.16 22.87
CA ASP A 383 16.06 -12.32 21.94
C ASP A 383 14.99 -11.48 22.68
N ALA A 384 14.93 -11.60 24.01
CA ALA A 384 14.02 -10.82 24.84
C ALA A 384 14.30 -9.31 24.81
N PHE A 385 13.25 -8.50 24.74
CA PHE A 385 13.28 -7.05 24.62
C PHE A 385 12.23 -6.37 25.50
N THR A 386 12.38 -5.07 25.77
CA THR A 386 11.46 -4.33 26.66
C THR A 386 10.86 -3.10 25.99
N ILE A 387 9.53 -2.98 26.03
CA ILE A 387 8.78 -1.78 25.60
C ILE A 387 7.88 -1.33 26.74
N GLY A 388 7.93 -0.03 27.09
CA GLY A 388 7.02 0.55 28.10
C GLY A 388 7.13 -0.07 29.50
N GLY A 389 8.22 -0.80 29.80
CA GLY A 389 8.38 -1.55 31.06
C GLY A 389 7.83 -2.98 31.05
N THR A 390 7.27 -3.44 29.93
CA THR A 390 6.90 -4.83 29.68
C THR A 390 8.03 -5.51 28.93
N THR A 391 8.48 -6.67 29.40
CA THR A 391 9.48 -7.47 28.69
C THR A 391 8.81 -8.62 27.94
N PHE A 392 9.14 -8.71 26.66
CA PHE A 392 8.67 -9.69 25.70
C PHE A 392 9.82 -10.63 25.37
N ASP A 393 9.50 -11.92 25.32
CA ASP A 393 10.47 -12.99 25.09
C ASP A 393 9.91 -13.91 24.00
N PRO A 394 10.43 -13.83 22.76
CA PRO A 394 9.83 -14.48 21.61
C PRO A 394 10.01 -15.99 21.67
N THR A 395 8.93 -16.73 21.43
CA THR A 395 8.95 -18.19 21.40
C THR A 395 8.51 -18.75 20.07
N LEU A 396 9.29 -19.67 19.52
CA LEU A 396 8.92 -20.46 18.35
C LEU A 396 7.83 -21.46 18.73
N ALA A 397 7.04 -21.90 17.74
CA ALA A 397 6.02 -22.95 17.93
C ALA A 397 6.59 -24.28 18.49
N SER A 398 7.90 -24.50 18.40
CA SER A 398 8.59 -25.64 19.01
C SER A 398 8.82 -25.50 20.52
N GLY A 399 8.55 -24.32 21.09
CA GLY A 399 8.86 -23.91 22.46
C GLY A 399 10.32 -23.47 22.67
N ALA A 400 11.10 -23.34 21.59
CA ALA A 400 12.44 -22.77 21.63
C ALA A 400 12.39 -21.23 21.60
N GLU A 401 13.43 -20.61 22.12
CA GLU A 401 13.68 -19.17 21.99
C GLU A 401 13.79 -18.74 20.53
N GLY A 402 13.21 -17.58 20.21
CA GLY A 402 13.46 -16.85 18.98
C GLY A 402 12.20 -16.41 18.23
N PHE A 403 12.42 -15.57 17.22
CA PHE A 403 11.37 -15.06 16.33
C PHE A 403 11.04 -16.03 15.21
N THR A 404 9.75 -16.13 14.90
CA THR A 404 9.24 -16.86 13.73
C THR A 404 9.50 -15.99 12.50
N PRO A 405 10.24 -16.47 11.48
CA PRO A 405 10.44 -15.71 10.27
C PRO A 405 9.11 -15.42 9.56
N VAL A 406 9.02 -14.26 8.92
CA VAL A 406 7.83 -13.78 8.24
C VAL A 406 8.06 -13.83 6.74
N GLU A 407 7.18 -14.55 6.05
CA GLU A 407 7.23 -14.67 4.60
C GLU A 407 6.80 -13.36 3.92
N GLN A 408 7.44 -13.05 2.80
CA GLN A 408 7.10 -11.91 1.96
C GLN A 408 5.64 -12.02 1.48
N LEU A 409 4.93 -10.90 1.58
CA LEU A 409 3.60 -10.66 1.01
C LEU A 409 3.71 -9.81 -0.25
N VAL A 410 4.55 -8.77 -0.26
CA VAL A 410 4.76 -7.87 -1.40
C VAL A 410 6.23 -7.49 -1.50
N GLY A 411 6.85 -7.75 -2.65
CA GLY A 411 8.25 -7.41 -2.90
C GLY A 411 8.47 -6.27 -3.91
N VAL A 412 9.22 -5.25 -3.50
CA VAL A 412 9.75 -4.14 -4.34
C VAL A 412 11.23 -3.87 -3.99
N PRO A 413 12.14 -4.85 -4.11
CA PRO A 413 13.52 -4.67 -3.70
C PRO A 413 14.29 -3.65 -4.56
N PRO A 414 15.33 -3.00 -4.01
CA PRO A 414 15.70 -2.97 -2.59
C PRO A 414 14.88 -1.92 -1.79
N LEU A 415 13.81 -1.36 -2.37
CA LEU A 415 13.05 -0.25 -1.80
C LEU A 415 12.16 -0.69 -0.65
N LEU A 416 11.28 -1.67 -0.89
CA LEU A 416 10.25 -2.09 0.04
C LEU A 416 10.09 -3.61 0.00
N ASP A 417 9.97 -4.21 1.16
CA ASP A 417 9.52 -5.59 1.33
C ASP A 417 8.50 -5.62 2.47
N LEU A 418 7.31 -6.15 2.21
CA LEU A 418 6.23 -6.28 3.20
C LEU A 418 5.99 -7.75 3.45
N GLY A 419 5.87 -8.14 4.72
CA GLY A 419 5.49 -9.49 5.12
C GLY A 419 4.47 -9.48 6.27
N GLY A 420 3.78 -10.60 6.42
CA GLY A 420 2.74 -10.77 7.43
C GLY A 420 1.36 -10.29 6.96
N GLY A 421 0.57 -9.71 7.87
CA GLY A 421 -0.75 -9.18 7.57
C GLY A 421 -1.91 -10.07 8.01
N THR A 422 -3.11 -9.47 8.01
CA THR A 422 -4.34 -10.09 8.52
C THR A 422 -5.55 -9.81 7.60
N PRO A 423 -5.54 -10.28 6.33
CA PRO A 423 -6.70 -10.14 5.46
C PRO A 423 -7.96 -10.66 6.14
N THR A 424 -9.03 -9.87 6.11
CA THR A 424 -10.31 -10.22 6.73
C THR A 424 -11.35 -10.46 5.65
N VAL A 425 -11.86 -11.69 5.58
CA VAL A 425 -12.91 -12.06 4.63
C VAL A 425 -14.26 -12.06 5.33
N ILE A 426 -15.28 -11.47 4.70
CA ILE A 426 -16.65 -11.48 5.24
C ILE A 426 -17.42 -12.68 4.67
N LEU A 427 -17.62 -13.72 5.49
CA LEU A 427 -18.37 -14.91 5.10
C LEU A 427 -19.72 -14.96 5.81
N GLY A 428 -20.80 -14.78 5.07
CA GLY A 428 -22.17 -14.81 5.63
C GLY A 428 -22.42 -13.70 6.67
N GLY A 429 -21.78 -12.53 6.50
CA GLY A 429 -21.88 -11.39 7.42
C GLY A 429 -20.99 -11.50 8.66
N THR A 430 -20.12 -12.50 8.76
CA THR A 430 -19.15 -12.64 9.85
C THR A 430 -17.74 -12.34 9.31
N PRO A 431 -17.03 -11.35 9.88
CA PRO A 431 -15.62 -11.12 9.59
C PRO A 431 -14.78 -12.29 10.09
N ILE A 432 -13.93 -12.85 9.22
CA ILE A 432 -12.99 -13.92 9.56
C ILE A 432 -11.58 -13.42 9.23
N PRO A 433 -10.78 -13.04 10.24
CA PRO A 433 -9.39 -12.65 10.02
C PRO A 433 -8.55 -13.88 9.70
N LEU A 434 -7.62 -13.72 8.76
CA LEU A 434 -6.64 -14.73 8.38
C LEU A 434 -5.24 -14.19 8.66
N SER A 435 -4.69 -14.50 9.83
CA SER A 435 -3.33 -14.12 10.20
C SER A 435 -2.30 -14.87 9.37
N LEU A 436 -1.50 -14.13 8.59
CA LEU A 436 -0.45 -14.71 7.75
C LEU A 436 0.86 -14.93 8.52
N ALA A 437 1.10 -14.13 9.56
CA ALA A 437 2.20 -14.31 10.49
C ALA A 437 1.71 -14.17 11.94
N THR A 438 2.24 -15.01 12.82
CA THR A 438 1.90 -15.03 14.25
C THR A 438 3.15 -15.27 15.07
N GLN A 439 3.21 -14.66 16.24
CA GLN A 439 4.30 -14.83 17.19
C GLN A 439 3.76 -14.91 18.61
N ASP A 440 4.30 -15.86 19.37
CA ASP A 440 3.98 -16.03 20.78
C ASP A 440 5.09 -15.40 21.62
N PHE A 441 4.72 -14.67 22.67
CA PHE A 441 5.69 -14.10 23.61
C PHE A 441 5.42 -14.59 25.03
N ASN A 442 6.48 -14.97 25.74
CA ASN A 442 6.44 -14.97 27.20
C ASN A 442 6.52 -13.52 27.70
N ILE A 443 5.71 -13.19 28.69
CA ILE A 443 5.67 -11.85 29.28
C ILE A 443 6.26 -11.89 30.68
N TYR A 444 7.17 -10.96 30.96
CA TYR A 444 7.78 -10.75 32.26
C TYR A 444 7.43 -9.35 32.79
N ASP A 445 7.18 -9.28 34.09
CA ASP A 445 7.00 -8.02 34.80
C ASP A 445 8.37 -7.32 34.89
N GLY A 446 8.54 -6.17 34.22
CA GLY A 446 9.79 -5.42 34.16
C GLY A 446 10.33 -4.91 35.51
N THR A 447 9.66 -5.21 36.63
CA THR A 447 10.16 -4.96 37.98
C THR A 447 11.12 -6.03 38.52
N ALA A 448 11.13 -7.24 37.95
CA ALA A 448 12.09 -8.30 38.23
C ALA A 448 12.41 -9.12 36.97
N THR A 449 13.69 -9.16 36.56
CA THR A 449 14.16 -9.71 35.28
C THR A 449 14.04 -11.24 35.15
N THR A 450 13.24 -11.93 35.95
CA THR A 450 13.09 -13.41 35.90
C THR A 450 11.67 -13.91 36.14
N ASP A 451 10.74 -13.06 36.55
CA ASP A 451 9.42 -13.50 36.98
C ASP A 451 8.45 -13.42 35.80
N GLN A 452 8.39 -14.51 35.03
CA GLN A 452 7.38 -14.66 33.99
C GLN A 452 6.00 -14.54 34.62
N ILE A 453 5.12 -13.75 34.02
CA ILE A 453 3.75 -13.54 34.48
C ILE A 453 2.71 -14.21 33.59
N GLY A 454 3.05 -14.53 32.34
CA GLY A 454 2.16 -15.16 31.39
C GLY A 454 2.74 -15.30 30.00
N SER A 455 1.87 -15.53 29.04
CA SER A 455 2.17 -15.47 27.60
C SER A 455 1.08 -14.70 26.86
N ILE A 456 1.42 -14.19 25.68
CA ILE A 456 0.49 -13.59 24.72
C ILE A 456 0.68 -14.21 23.34
N ASP A 457 -0.41 -14.20 22.57
CA ASP A 457 -0.42 -14.59 21.17
C ASP A 457 -0.60 -13.31 20.32
N THR A 458 0.18 -13.15 19.26
CA THR A 458 0.17 -11.94 18.43
C THR A 458 0.08 -12.26 16.95
N THR A 459 -0.36 -11.27 16.17
CA THR A 459 -0.14 -11.23 14.71
C THR A 459 0.99 -10.26 14.43
N GLU A 460 1.77 -10.53 13.39
CA GLU A 460 2.93 -9.70 13.04
C GLU A 460 2.85 -9.15 11.62
N ASN A 461 3.38 -7.94 11.45
CA ASN A 461 3.76 -7.36 10.17
C ASN A 461 5.23 -6.96 10.23
N VAL A 462 5.98 -7.31 9.19
CA VAL A 462 7.37 -6.88 9.05
C VAL A 462 7.51 -6.09 7.77
N THR A 463 8.14 -4.92 7.86
CA THR A 463 8.44 -4.09 6.70
C THR A 463 9.92 -3.82 6.64
N ASN A 464 10.54 -4.07 5.50
CA ASN A 464 11.87 -3.58 5.19
C ASN A 464 11.76 -2.39 4.23
N LEU A 465 12.11 -1.20 4.70
CA LEU A 465 12.13 0.02 3.90
C LEU A 465 13.58 0.50 3.75
N LEU A 466 14.16 0.29 2.56
CA LEU A 466 15.55 0.67 2.24
C LEU A 466 16.59 0.11 3.24
N GLY A 467 16.34 -1.07 3.79
CA GLY A 467 17.19 -1.72 4.79
C GLY A 467 16.90 -1.33 6.24
N MET A 468 15.97 -0.41 6.50
CA MET A 468 15.40 -0.19 7.82
C MET A 468 14.31 -1.23 8.05
N VAL A 469 14.33 -1.90 9.19
CA VAL A 469 13.36 -2.96 9.50
C VAL A 469 12.35 -2.44 10.51
N ASN A 470 11.08 -2.65 10.21
CA ASN A 470 9.94 -2.38 11.07
C ASN A 470 9.30 -3.69 11.50
N THR A 471 8.99 -3.82 12.77
CA THR A 471 8.19 -4.94 13.28
C THR A 471 7.02 -4.39 14.06
N GLU A 472 5.83 -4.66 13.54
CA GLU A 472 4.57 -4.42 14.21
C GLU A 472 4.01 -5.75 14.70
N PHE A 473 3.49 -5.75 15.92
CA PHE A 473 2.72 -6.86 16.43
C PHE A 473 1.49 -6.39 17.21
N THR A 474 0.37 -7.06 16.92
CA THR A 474 -0.92 -6.81 17.56
C THR A 474 -1.28 -7.96 18.49
N VAL A 475 -1.61 -7.65 19.74
CA VAL A 475 -2.00 -8.64 20.74
C VAL A 475 -3.38 -9.22 20.42
N THR A 476 -3.46 -10.53 20.18
CA THR A 476 -4.74 -11.21 19.89
C THR A 476 -5.30 -11.96 21.08
N GLY A 477 -4.44 -12.39 22.01
CA GLY A 477 -4.83 -13.16 23.18
C GLY A 477 -3.73 -13.21 24.23
N GLY A 478 -4.06 -13.72 25.41
CA GLY A 478 -3.07 -13.90 26.48
C GLY A 478 -3.56 -14.79 27.62
N THR A 479 -2.62 -15.46 28.27
CA THR A 479 -2.85 -16.35 29.39
C THR A 479 -1.88 -16.04 30.53
N LEU A 480 -2.42 -15.66 31.69
CA LEU A 480 -1.62 -15.51 32.92
C LEU A 480 -1.19 -16.88 33.46
N LEU A 481 0.02 -16.94 34.03
CA LEU A 481 0.46 -18.11 34.76
C LEU A 481 -0.38 -18.30 36.04
N PRO A 482 -0.62 -19.55 36.48
CA PRO A 482 -1.43 -19.83 37.68
C PRO A 482 -0.88 -19.21 38.98
N ASP A 483 0.43 -18.98 39.03
CA ASP A 483 1.18 -18.41 40.14
C ASP A 483 1.65 -16.97 39.88
N ALA A 484 1.14 -16.33 38.83
CA ALA A 484 1.39 -14.92 38.56
C ALA A 484 0.95 -14.05 39.78
N PRO A 485 1.67 -12.94 40.05
CA PRO A 485 1.27 -11.97 41.06
C PRO A 485 -0.19 -11.51 40.86
N THR A 486 -0.88 -11.21 41.96
CA THR A 486 -2.32 -10.83 41.90
C THR A 486 -2.60 -9.53 41.14
N ASP A 487 -1.58 -8.72 40.96
CA ASP A 487 -1.55 -7.45 40.23
C ASP A 487 -0.82 -7.55 38.88
N ALA A 488 -0.44 -8.76 38.45
CA ALA A 488 0.12 -8.97 37.13
C ALA A 488 -0.91 -8.62 36.04
N VAL A 489 -0.47 -7.84 35.06
CA VAL A 489 -1.28 -7.41 33.93
C VAL A 489 -0.55 -7.78 32.65
N LEU A 490 -1.23 -8.53 31.78
CA LEU A 490 -0.78 -8.73 30.41
C LEU A 490 -1.21 -7.55 29.54
N PRO A 491 -0.49 -7.29 28.43
CA PRO A 491 -0.97 -6.40 27.39
C PRO A 491 -2.42 -6.72 26.98
N THR A 492 -3.22 -5.67 26.80
CA THR A 492 -4.64 -5.80 26.43
C THR A 492 -4.77 -6.31 24.98
N THR A 493 -5.72 -7.19 24.70
CA THR A 493 -6.06 -7.59 23.32
C THR A 493 -6.39 -6.36 22.47
N GLY A 494 -5.84 -6.31 21.26
CA GLY A 494 -5.88 -5.18 20.33
C GLY A 494 -4.78 -4.14 20.55
N THR A 495 -3.91 -4.30 21.55
CA THR A 495 -2.73 -3.43 21.70
C THR A 495 -1.79 -3.65 20.53
N VAL A 496 -1.40 -2.56 19.89
CA VAL A 496 -0.42 -2.53 18.79
C VAL A 496 0.89 -2.02 19.35
N TYR A 497 1.96 -2.77 19.09
CA TYR A 497 3.33 -2.32 19.28
C TYR A 497 4.00 -2.29 17.92
N ASP A 498 4.69 -1.21 17.61
CA ASP A 498 5.44 -1.06 16.37
C ASP A 498 6.83 -0.49 16.68
N VAL A 499 7.86 -1.12 16.12
CA VAL A 499 9.25 -0.69 16.27
C VAL A 499 9.89 -0.57 14.90
N LEU A 500 10.23 0.66 14.50
CA LEU A 500 11.05 0.95 13.33
C LEU A 500 12.51 1.13 13.74
N ASN A 501 13.38 0.23 13.30
CA ASN A 501 14.83 0.35 13.48
C ASN A 501 15.45 1.13 12.32
N ILE A 502 15.86 2.37 12.61
CA ILE A 502 16.53 3.29 11.67
C ILE A 502 18.03 2.98 11.59
N GLY A 503 18.55 2.23 12.56
CA GLY A 503 19.96 1.86 12.68
C GLY A 503 20.77 2.83 13.54
N GLY A 504 21.96 2.37 13.96
CA GLY A 504 22.85 3.16 14.82
C GLY A 504 22.36 3.34 16.25
N GLY A 505 21.46 2.46 16.72
CA GLY A 505 20.80 2.55 18.03
C GLY A 505 19.70 3.60 18.09
N VAL A 506 19.02 3.82 16.95
CA VAL A 506 17.90 4.73 16.82
C VAL A 506 16.68 3.92 16.39
N GLU A 507 15.68 3.88 17.26
CA GLU A 507 14.44 3.14 17.05
C GLU A 507 13.26 4.07 17.29
N ASN A 508 12.26 4.06 16.39
CA ASN A 508 10.96 4.66 16.66
C ASN A 508 10.06 3.59 17.27
N ILE A 509 9.49 3.86 18.45
CA ILE A 509 8.70 2.90 19.21
C ILE A 509 7.29 3.48 19.36
N TYR A 510 6.38 2.97 18.55
CA TYR A 510 4.97 3.30 18.62
C TYR A 510 4.22 2.26 19.45
N THR A 511 3.25 2.72 20.23
CA THR A 511 2.35 1.86 21.01
C THR A 511 0.96 2.48 21.02
N ALA A 512 -0.05 1.69 20.65
CA ALA A 512 -1.44 2.06 20.75
C ALA A 512 -2.20 1.03 21.58
N ILE A 513 -2.75 1.48 22.70
CA ILE A 513 -3.53 0.65 23.62
C ILE A 513 -5.01 0.98 23.41
N PRO A 514 -5.86 0.01 23.07
CA PRO A 514 -7.28 0.24 22.86
C PRO A 514 -7.94 0.88 24.08
N GLY A 515 -8.81 1.85 23.83
CA GLY A 515 -9.63 2.44 24.87
C GLY A 515 -10.69 1.47 25.38
N VAL A 516 -11.00 1.54 26.68
CA VAL A 516 -12.10 0.76 27.29
C VAL A 516 -13.41 1.56 27.25
N ASP A 517 -14.53 0.87 27.01
CA ASP A 517 -15.88 1.44 27.07
C ASP A 517 -16.10 2.70 26.20
N GLY A 518 -15.47 2.74 25.02
CA GLY A 518 -15.57 3.86 24.07
C GLY A 518 -14.70 5.07 24.42
N ALA A 519 -13.76 4.92 25.37
CA ALA A 519 -12.65 5.86 25.49
C ALA A 519 -11.77 5.81 24.24
N ALA A 520 -11.07 6.92 23.95
CA ALA A 520 -10.04 6.93 22.91
C ALA A 520 -8.88 6.00 23.29
N ALA A 521 -8.18 5.47 22.29
CA ALA A 521 -6.94 4.73 22.48
C ALA A 521 -5.87 5.61 23.17
N GLN A 522 -4.98 4.95 23.91
CA GLN A 522 -3.77 5.60 24.43
C GLN A 522 -2.64 5.37 23.44
N ILE A 523 -2.22 6.45 22.79
CA ILE A 523 -1.15 6.44 21.80
C ILE A 523 0.11 7.02 22.44
N SER A 524 1.23 6.31 22.25
CA SER A 524 2.57 6.75 22.62
C SER A 524 3.49 6.52 21.43
N ASP A 525 4.32 7.50 21.12
CA ASP A 525 5.37 7.35 20.10
C ASP A 525 6.68 7.93 20.64
N ILE A 526 7.70 7.08 20.75
CA ILE A 526 8.98 7.41 21.35
C ILE A 526 10.11 7.11 20.37
N LEU A 527 10.83 8.15 19.96
CA LEU A 527 12.10 7.99 19.27
C LEU A 527 13.20 7.73 20.31
N ALA A 528 13.59 6.47 20.46
CA ALA A 528 14.75 6.06 21.23
C ALA A 528 16.03 6.41 20.46
N THR A 529 17.00 7.00 21.16
CA THR A 529 18.30 7.33 20.56
C THR A 529 19.43 7.07 21.56
N PRO A 530 20.70 6.98 21.10
CA PRO A 530 21.84 6.84 22.01
C PRO A 530 22.05 8.05 22.93
N PHE A 531 21.37 9.17 22.66
CA PHE A 531 21.47 10.42 23.42
C PHE A 531 20.27 10.66 24.36
N GLY A 532 19.30 9.75 24.36
CA GLY A 532 18.06 9.83 25.13
C GLY A 532 16.83 9.83 24.25
N ASN A 533 15.68 9.61 24.87
CA ASN A 533 14.41 9.43 24.19
C ASN A 533 13.73 10.77 23.89
N VAL A 534 13.08 10.85 22.75
CA VAL A 534 12.25 11.99 22.33
C VAL A 534 10.81 11.50 22.19
N ASP A 535 9.87 12.21 22.82
CA ASP A 535 8.45 11.91 22.73
C ASP A 535 7.85 12.59 21.48
N LEU A 536 7.31 11.77 20.59
CA LEU A 536 6.66 12.15 19.33
C LEU A 536 5.13 11.95 19.38
N SER A 537 4.56 11.60 20.53
CA SER A 537 3.14 11.27 20.67
C SER A 537 2.22 12.42 20.23
N ASP A 538 2.62 13.67 20.41
CA ASP A 538 1.85 14.84 19.95
C ASP A 538 1.85 14.98 18.41
N LEU A 539 2.88 14.46 17.73
CA LEU A 539 3.00 14.50 16.27
C LEU A 539 2.10 13.43 15.62
N PHE A 540 2.00 12.25 16.24
CA PHE A 540 1.31 11.09 15.68
C PHE A 540 0.05 10.66 16.45
N GLY A 541 -0.39 11.45 17.45
CA GLY A 541 -1.55 11.12 18.29
C GLY A 541 -2.90 11.12 17.57
N GLY A 542 -2.94 11.49 16.29
CA GLY A 542 -4.10 11.30 15.42
C GLY A 542 -4.16 9.94 14.71
N ILE A 543 -3.08 9.15 14.77
CA ILE A 543 -2.98 7.82 14.17
C ILE A 543 -3.28 6.78 15.24
N ASP A 544 -4.38 6.06 15.08
CA ASP A 544 -4.83 5.01 15.99
C ASP A 544 -4.76 3.66 15.30
N GLY A 545 -3.63 2.97 15.42
CA GLY A 545 -3.44 1.63 14.85
C GLY A 545 -4.40 0.58 15.39
N THR A 546 -5.13 0.86 16.48
CA THR A 546 -6.14 -0.06 17.04
C THR A 546 -7.52 0.08 16.36
N ALA A 547 -7.73 1.14 15.60
CA ALA A 547 -8.99 1.44 14.95
C ALA A 547 -9.04 0.89 13.51
N LEU A 548 -10.25 0.58 13.05
CA LEU A 548 -10.48 0.30 11.63
C LEU A 548 -10.30 1.59 10.82
N LEU A 549 -9.86 1.45 9.58
CA LEU A 549 -9.68 2.59 8.68
C LEU A 549 -11.04 3.13 8.25
N ASN A 550 -11.21 4.45 8.24
CA ASN A 550 -12.44 5.10 7.81
C ASN A 550 -12.24 5.78 6.44
N PRO A 551 -12.81 5.27 5.34
CA PRO A 551 -12.70 5.92 4.03
C PRO A 551 -13.19 7.37 4.04
N GLY A 552 -14.17 7.69 4.88
CA GLY A 552 -14.72 9.04 5.02
C GLY A 552 -13.69 10.11 5.42
N ASP A 553 -12.61 9.72 6.08
CA ASP A 553 -11.56 10.67 6.51
C ASP A 553 -10.76 11.23 5.32
N ALA A 554 -10.82 10.58 4.15
CA ALA A 554 -10.26 11.12 2.92
C ALA A 554 -11.13 12.24 2.31
N PHE A 555 -12.44 12.24 2.56
CA PHE A 555 -13.40 13.15 1.95
C PHE A 555 -13.69 14.32 2.90
N THR A 556 -12.80 15.33 2.90
CA THR A 556 -12.95 16.50 3.79
C THR A 556 -13.37 17.77 3.04
N ALA A 557 -13.34 18.91 3.74
CA ALA A 557 -13.86 20.18 3.24
C ALA A 557 -13.15 20.74 1.98
N GLY A 558 -12.03 20.15 1.52
CA GLY A 558 -11.41 20.51 0.24
C GLY A 558 -12.37 20.23 -0.93
N LEU A 559 -13.05 19.09 -0.87
CA LEU A 559 -14.06 18.67 -1.83
C LEU A 559 -15.39 19.41 -1.62
N GLU A 560 -15.72 19.79 -0.38
CA GLU A 560 -16.86 20.67 -0.10
C GLU A 560 -16.65 22.09 -0.65
N ALA A 561 -15.41 22.60 -0.72
CA ALA A 561 -15.10 23.88 -1.36
C ALA A 561 -15.36 23.85 -2.88
N LEU A 562 -15.31 22.68 -3.51
CA LEU A 562 -15.76 22.44 -4.90
C LEU A 562 -17.24 22.82 -5.09
N THR A 563 -18.05 22.68 -4.04
CA THR A 563 -19.50 22.97 -4.07
C THR A 563 -19.84 24.42 -3.72
N SER A 564 -18.96 25.16 -3.03
CA SER A 564 -19.28 26.47 -2.42
C SER A 564 -18.51 27.69 -2.98
N GLY A 565 -17.51 27.50 -3.85
CA GLY A 565 -16.54 28.51 -4.28
C GLY A 565 -16.99 29.73 -5.11
N LEU A 566 -18.28 30.08 -5.20
CA LEU A 566 -18.75 31.22 -6.02
C LEU A 566 -19.80 32.16 -5.37
N THR A 567 -19.92 32.21 -4.05
CA THR A 567 -20.54 33.41 -3.45
C THR A 567 -19.49 34.50 -3.24
N GLU A 568 -19.78 35.72 -3.70
CA GLU A 568 -18.90 36.91 -3.73
C GLU A 568 -18.25 37.32 -2.38
N ALA A 569 -18.41 36.54 -1.31
CA ALA A 569 -17.76 36.74 -0.02
C ALA A 569 -16.29 36.24 0.02
N GLY A 570 -15.87 35.34 -0.87
CA GLY A 570 -14.53 34.74 -0.87
C GLY A 570 -13.38 35.66 -1.30
N ALA A 571 -13.66 36.74 -2.04
CA ALA A 571 -12.63 37.68 -2.49
C ALA A 571 -12.09 38.59 -1.37
N GLY A 572 -12.73 38.62 -0.20
CA GLY A 572 -12.31 39.44 0.95
C GLY A 572 -11.30 38.77 1.89
N ALA A 573 -11.27 37.43 1.94
CA ALA A 573 -10.40 36.68 2.86
C ALA A 573 -8.98 36.43 2.30
N ALA A 574 -8.81 36.50 0.98
CA ALA A 574 -7.54 36.28 0.29
C ALA A 574 -6.49 37.41 0.49
N SER A 575 -6.75 38.42 1.32
CA SER A 575 -5.79 39.50 1.62
C SER A 575 -5.25 39.52 3.06
N ALA A 576 -5.62 38.54 3.90
CA ALA A 576 -5.32 38.59 5.34
C ALA A 576 -4.42 37.46 5.87
N ILE A 577 -4.00 36.50 5.05
CA ILE A 577 -3.06 35.46 5.47
C ILE A 577 -1.67 35.79 4.93
N ASP A 578 -0.77 36.15 5.84
CA ASP A 578 0.65 36.28 5.56
C ASP A 578 1.22 34.88 5.25
N PRO A 579 1.68 34.61 4.01
CA PRO A 579 2.22 33.30 3.62
C PRO A 579 3.52 32.93 4.36
N LEU A 580 4.06 33.82 5.19
CA LEU A 580 5.25 33.58 6.02
C LEU A 580 4.92 33.20 7.48
N ALA A 581 3.64 33.11 7.85
CA ALA A 581 3.24 32.73 9.21
C ALA A 581 3.72 31.31 9.62
N PHE A 582 3.97 30.43 8.65
CA PHE A 582 4.56 29.10 8.86
C PHE A 582 6.05 29.14 9.29
N LEU A 583 6.75 30.26 9.11
CA LEU A 583 8.19 30.38 9.42
C LEU A 583 8.50 30.96 10.81
N GLY A 584 7.49 31.28 11.63
CA GLY A 584 7.68 31.62 13.05
C GLY A 584 8.72 32.71 13.36
N LEU A 585 8.81 33.76 12.54
CA LEU A 585 9.67 34.95 12.79
C LEU A 585 8.87 36.16 13.28
#